data_AF-A0A8S3GQ44-F1
#
_entry.id   AF-A0A8S3GQ44-F1
#
_cell.length_a   1.000
_cell.length_b   1.000
_cell.length_c   1.000
_cell.angle_alpha   90.00
_cell.angle_beta   90.00
_cell.angle_gamma   90.00
#
_symmetry.space_group_name_H-M   'P 1'
#
loop_
_entity.id
_entity.type
_entity.pdbx_description
1 polymer ?
#
loop_
_entity_poly.entity_id
_entity_poly.type
_entity_poly.pdbx_seq_one_letter_code
_entity_poly.pdbx_strand_id
1 'polypeptide(L)'
;MCNYLQNEGEVAIFDATNTSRERRRTVYNHCVEACYFRVFFVESICDSEEVIQANIREVKLKSPDYKGVLDTVAVEDFLSRIELYAKQYEPIDDKNDEKDYSFIKIFNCGERFLVHKTRGNIQSRVIYFLMNIHVLPRTIYLTRHGESEKNVQQRIGGNAPLSEAGKVYAEALAEYIENEKLSDLIVWTSQRQQTIDTAAKIYAPKEQWKALNGINAGIFEGLTYREVAERYPEEFAARDRSKYYYRYPGGE
;
A
#
# COMPACT_ATOMS: atom_id res chain seq x y z
N MET A 1 13.74 -14.77 -12.71
CA MET A 1 12.54 -15.17 -11.95
C MET A 1 12.72 -16.51 -11.26
N CYS A 2 12.88 -17.62 -12.00
CA CYS A 2 12.95 -18.95 -11.38
C CYS A 2 14.10 -19.10 -10.38
N ASN A 3 15.30 -18.62 -10.70
CA ASN A 3 16.43 -18.62 -9.77
C ASN A 3 16.09 -17.89 -8.45
N TYR A 4 15.38 -16.76 -8.50
CA TYR A 4 14.97 -16.03 -7.29
C TYR A 4 14.00 -16.85 -6.44
N LEU A 5 13.01 -17.49 -7.07
CA LEU A 5 12.00 -18.32 -6.39
C LEU A 5 12.54 -19.67 -5.88
N GLN A 6 13.63 -20.18 -6.43
CA GLN A 6 14.28 -21.41 -5.96
C GLN A 6 15.18 -21.18 -4.74
N ASN A 7 15.58 -19.94 -4.50
CA ASN A 7 16.46 -19.58 -3.38
C ASN A 7 15.64 -18.95 -2.25
N GLU A 8 15.53 -17.63 -2.22
CA GLU A 8 14.97 -16.87 -1.08
C GLU A 8 13.59 -16.27 -1.36
N GLY A 9 13.18 -16.20 -2.63
CA GLY A 9 11.97 -15.50 -3.04
C GLY A 9 10.70 -16.33 -2.90
N GLU A 10 9.64 -15.75 -2.34
CA GLU A 10 8.33 -16.42 -2.26
C GLU A 10 7.37 -16.05 -3.41
N VAL A 11 7.48 -14.82 -3.93
CA VAL A 11 6.62 -14.27 -5.00
C VAL A 11 7.45 -13.46 -5.96
N ALA A 12 7.26 -13.67 -7.26
CA ALA A 12 7.89 -12.87 -8.31
C ALA A 12 6.84 -12.31 -9.27
N ILE A 13 7.01 -11.03 -9.64
CA ILE A 13 6.14 -10.33 -10.57
C ILE A 13 6.81 -10.32 -11.95
N PHE A 14 6.16 -10.91 -12.93
CA PHE A 14 6.63 -10.91 -14.32
C PHE A 14 5.88 -9.85 -15.12
N ASP A 15 6.40 -8.63 -15.08
CA ASP A 15 5.82 -7.46 -15.76
C ASP A 15 6.16 -7.45 -17.26
N ALA A 16 5.16 -7.81 -18.07
CA ALA A 16 5.20 -7.74 -19.52
C ALA A 16 3.76 -7.72 -20.06
N THR A 17 3.58 -7.30 -21.32
CA THR A 17 2.24 -7.24 -21.95
C THR A 17 1.54 -8.59 -21.97
N ASN A 18 2.25 -9.68 -22.28
CA ASN A 18 1.73 -11.06 -22.30
C ASN A 18 0.35 -11.19 -22.98
N THR A 19 0.16 -10.43 -24.07
CA THR A 19 -1.14 -10.21 -24.72
C THR A 19 -1.62 -11.40 -25.56
N SER A 20 -0.75 -12.31 -25.97
CA SER A 20 -1.12 -13.52 -26.72
C SER A 20 -1.23 -14.77 -25.85
N ARG A 21 -2.16 -15.67 -26.22
CA ARG A 21 -2.38 -16.98 -25.57
C ARG A 21 -1.13 -17.84 -25.62
N GLU A 22 -0.42 -17.83 -26.75
CA GLU A 22 0.83 -18.59 -26.93
C GLU A 22 1.91 -18.14 -25.93
N ARG A 23 2.07 -16.82 -25.76
CA ARG A 23 3.05 -16.27 -24.82
C ARG A 23 2.70 -16.68 -23.38
N ARG A 24 1.44 -16.57 -22.98
CA ARG A 24 0.97 -16.97 -21.64
C ARG A 24 1.12 -18.47 -21.40
N ARG A 25 0.81 -19.31 -22.39
CA ARG A 25 1.06 -20.76 -22.34
C ARG A 25 2.54 -21.08 -22.14
N THR A 26 3.43 -20.38 -22.85
CA THR A 26 4.88 -20.55 -22.67
C THR A 26 5.32 -20.20 -21.25
N VAL A 27 4.82 -19.08 -20.68
CA VAL A 27 5.08 -18.71 -19.29
C VAL A 27 4.54 -19.77 -18.33
N TYR A 28 3.29 -20.20 -18.53
CA TYR A 28 2.62 -21.18 -17.69
C TYR A 28 3.38 -22.51 -17.68
N ASN A 29 3.70 -23.06 -18.84
CA ASN A 29 4.42 -24.34 -18.95
C ASN A 29 5.80 -24.25 -18.29
N HIS A 30 6.55 -23.17 -18.54
CA HIS A 30 7.85 -22.99 -17.90
C HIS A 30 7.74 -22.90 -16.36
N CYS A 31 6.80 -22.10 -15.85
CA CYS A 31 6.68 -21.89 -14.41
C CYS A 31 6.08 -23.10 -13.69
N VAL A 32 5.00 -23.67 -14.22
CA VAL A 32 4.22 -24.71 -13.56
C VAL A 32 4.79 -26.10 -13.84
N GLU A 33 5.10 -26.41 -15.09
CA GLU A 33 5.53 -27.77 -15.48
C GLU A 33 7.03 -27.96 -15.27
N ALA A 34 7.86 -26.99 -15.67
CA ALA A 34 9.32 -27.13 -15.56
C ALA A 34 9.87 -26.73 -14.18
N CYS A 35 9.28 -25.71 -13.54
CA CYS A 35 9.78 -25.20 -12.25
C CYS A 35 8.87 -25.50 -11.04
N TYR A 36 7.71 -26.14 -11.24
CA TYR A 36 6.76 -26.49 -10.18
C TYR A 36 6.25 -25.31 -9.34
N PHE A 37 6.19 -24.11 -9.92
CA PHE A 37 5.62 -22.93 -9.30
C PHE A 37 4.13 -22.78 -9.57
N ARG A 38 3.47 -21.98 -8.74
CA ARG A 38 2.10 -21.51 -9.00
C ARG A 38 2.14 -20.23 -9.82
N VAL A 39 1.25 -20.10 -10.79
CA VAL A 39 1.07 -18.89 -11.59
C VAL A 39 -0.29 -18.25 -11.26
N PHE A 40 -0.31 -16.93 -11.12
CA PHE A 40 -1.52 -16.14 -10.95
C PHE A 40 -1.45 -14.94 -11.91
N PHE A 41 -2.33 -14.88 -12.89
CA PHE A 41 -2.33 -13.77 -13.85
C PHE A 41 -3.14 -12.59 -13.33
N VAL A 42 -2.65 -11.38 -13.58
CA VAL A 42 -3.34 -10.12 -13.32
C VAL A 42 -3.50 -9.42 -14.67
N GLU A 43 -4.71 -9.37 -15.19
CA GLU A 43 -5.02 -8.73 -16.47
C GLU A 43 -5.73 -7.39 -16.21
N SER A 44 -5.10 -6.28 -16.58
CA SER A 44 -5.70 -4.95 -16.50
C SER A 44 -6.29 -4.59 -17.86
N ILE A 45 -7.61 -4.41 -17.92
CA ILE A 45 -8.38 -4.10 -19.12
C ILE A 45 -8.96 -2.71 -18.93
N CYS A 46 -8.65 -1.77 -19.81
CA CYS A 46 -9.21 -0.43 -19.76
C CYS A 46 -9.65 0.00 -21.16
N ASP A 47 -10.93 0.31 -21.31
CA ASP A 47 -11.54 0.85 -22.53
C ASP A 47 -12.06 2.29 -22.35
N SER A 48 -11.99 2.85 -21.13
CA SER A 48 -12.24 4.27 -20.88
C SER A 48 -11.13 5.14 -21.47
N GLU A 49 -11.51 5.95 -22.47
CA GLU A 49 -10.63 6.94 -23.08
C GLU A 49 -10.14 7.96 -22.04
N GLU A 50 -10.99 8.40 -21.09
CA GLU A 50 -10.57 9.36 -20.08
C GLU A 50 -9.44 8.81 -19.20
N VAL A 51 -9.55 7.55 -18.78
CA VAL A 51 -8.55 6.87 -17.95
C VAL A 51 -7.26 6.64 -18.72
N ILE A 52 -7.35 6.23 -19.99
CA ILE A 52 -6.18 6.06 -20.87
C ILE A 52 -5.44 7.39 -21.01
N GLN A 53 -6.15 8.47 -21.33
CA GLN A 53 -5.57 9.80 -21.51
C GLN A 53 -4.93 10.31 -20.21
N ALA A 54 -5.57 10.12 -19.06
CA ALA A 54 -5.01 10.49 -17.76
C ALA A 54 -3.69 9.73 -17.48
N ASN A 55 -3.69 8.41 -17.68
CA ASN A 55 -2.50 7.57 -17.47
C ASN A 55 -1.32 7.95 -18.39
N ILE A 56 -1.60 8.29 -19.66
CA ILE A 56 -0.56 8.74 -20.59
C ILE A 56 0.10 10.02 -20.08
N ARG A 57 -0.73 11.01 -19.68
CA ARG A 57 -0.23 12.31 -19.21
C ARG A 57 0.55 12.21 -17.90
N GLU A 58 0.06 11.42 -16.95
CA GLU A 58 0.65 11.38 -15.60
C GLU A 58 1.94 10.55 -15.53
N VAL A 59 1.96 9.40 -16.22
CA VAL A 59 3.03 8.40 -16.06
C VAL A 59 3.94 8.35 -17.28
N LYS A 60 3.38 8.38 -18.50
CA LYS A 60 4.16 8.10 -19.72
C LYS A 60 4.96 9.28 -20.23
N LEU A 61 4.44 10.50 -20.09
CA LEU A 61 5.23 11.72 -20.37
C LEU A 61 6.47 11.85 -19.45
N LYS A 62 6.40 11.28 -18.25
CA LYS A 62 7.51 11.23 -17.29
C LYS A 62 8.39 9.99 -17.44
N SER A 63 8.07 9.09 -18.37
CA SER A 63 8.82 7.86 -18.63
C SER A 63 10.18 8.18 -19.25
N PRO A 64 11.24 7.40 -18.94
CA PRO A 64 12.52 7.49 -19.65
C PRO A 64 12.40 7.38 -21.18
N ASP A 65 11.38 6.66 -21.68
CA ASP A 65 11.15 6.42 -23.11
C ASP A 65 10.89 7.70 -23.93
N TYR A 66 10.37 8.75 -23.28
CA TYR A 66 9.95 10.01 -23.94
C TYR A 66 10.76 11.22 -23.46
N LYS A 67 11.94 11.00 -22.88
CA LYS A 67 12.80 12.09 -22.39
C LYS A 67 13.20 13.03 -23.53
N GLY A 68 12.77 14.29 -23.45
CA GLY A 68 13.07 15.32 -24.44
C GLY A 68 12.17 15.29 -25.69
N VAL A 69 11.16 14.43 -25.70
CA VAL A 69 10.10 14.40 -26.72
C VAL A 69 8.99 15.37 -26.30
N LEU A 70 8.38 16.06 -27.26
CA LEU A 70 7.21 16.92 -27.01
C LEU A 70 6.01 16.08 -26.58
N ASP A 71 5.27 16.55 -25.58
CA ASP A 71 4.14 15.83 -25.01
C ASP A 71 3.11 15.37 -26.06
N THR A 72 2.81 16.21 -27.05
CA THR A 72 1.87 15.88 -28.13
C THR A 72 2.34 14.70 -28.96
N VAL A 73 3.62 14.66 -29.31
CA VAL A 73 4.23 13.58 -30.10
C VAL A 73 4.30 12.29 -29.30
N ALA A 74 4.63 12.39 -28.00
CA ALA A 74 4.66 11.24 -27.11
C ALA A 74 3.27 10.60 -26.93
N VAL A 75 2.21 11.42 -26.82
CA VAL A 75 0.82 10.94 -26.75
C VAL A 75 0.43 10.20 -28.03
N GLU A 76 0.70 10.78 -29.21
CA GLU A 76 0.36 10.16 -30.51
C GLU A 76 1.09 8.83 -30.74
N ASP A 77 2.39 8.77 -30.45
CA ASP A 77 3.18 7.53 -30.53
C ASP A 77 2.63 6.46 -29.59
N PHE A 78 2.26 6.85 -28.35
CA PHE A 78 1.73 5.92 -27.37
C PHE A 78 0.35 5.37 -27.76
N LEU A 79 -0.55 6.21 -28.27
CA LEU A 79 -1.85 5.77 -28.80
C LEU A 79 -1.67 4.80 -29.98
N SER A 80 -0.75 5.11 -30.90
CA SER A 80 -0.41 4.22 -32.02
C SER A 80 0.11 2.86 -31.55
N ARG A 81 0.91 2.84 -30.48
CA ARG A 81 1.38 1.61 -29.83
C ARG A 81 0.23 0.81 -29.22
N ILE A 82 -0.72 1.45 -28.54
CA ILE A 82 -1.92 0.79 -28.00
C ILE A 82 -2.70 0.12 -29.14
N GLU A 83 -2.92 0.81 -30.25
CA GLU A 83 -3.62 0.24 -31.41
C GLU A 83 -2.90 -1.00 -31.99
N LEU A 84 -1.57 -0.97 -32.04
CA LEU A 84 -0.78 -2.13 -32.49
C LEU A 84 -0.96 -3.33 -31.55
N TYR A 85 -0.91 -3.12 -30.24
CA TYR A 85 -1.16 -4.19 -29.27
C TYR A 85 -2.60 -4.68 -29.31
N ALA A 86 -3.58 -3.80 -29.50
CA ALA A 86 -4.99 -4.15 -29.60
C ALA A 86 -5.26 -5.13 -30.75
N LYS A 87 -4.55 -5.02 -31.87
CA LYS A 87 -4.66 -5.95 -33.02
C LYS A 87 -4.22 -7.37 -32.70
N GLN A 88 -3.32 -7.55 -31.74
CA GLN A 88 -2.75 -8.85 -31.35
C GLN A 88 -3.25 -9.32 -29.98
N TYR A 89 -4.11 -8.54 -29.33
CA TYR A 89 -4.55 -8.81 -27.97
C TYR A 89 -5.58 -9.93 -27.96
N GLU A 90 -5.25 -11.00 -27.25
CA GLU A 90 -6.13 -12.11 -26.97
C GLU A 90 -6.41 -12.12 -25.46
N PRO A 91 -7.57 -11.61 -25.01
CA PRO A 91 -7.93 -11.63 -23.59
C PRO A 91 -7.86 -13.04 -23.00
N ILE A 92 -7.59 -13.15 -21.70
CA ILE A 92 -7.55 -14.47 -21.04
C ILE A 92 -8.89 -15.20 -21.23
N ASP A 93 -8.88 -16.43 -21.72
CA ASP A 93 -10.11 -17.21 -21.98
C ASP A 93 -10.51 -18.07 -20.77
N ASP A 94 -11.54 -17.63 -20.04
CA ASP A 94 -12.04 -18.31 -18.84
C ASP A 94 -12.86 -19.58 -19.12
N LYS A 95 -13.13 -19.89 -20.39
CA LYS A 95 -14.04 -20.98 -20.79
C LYS A 95 -13.35 -22.11 -21.53
N ASN A 96 -12.36 -21.79 -22.36
CA ASN A 96 -11.73 -22.76 -23.26
C ASN A 96 -10.25 -23.00 -22.91
N ASP A 97 -9.34 -22.38 -23.64
CA ASP A 97 -7.91 -22.69 -23.63
C ASP A 97 -7.21 -22.42 -22.30
N GLU A 98 -7.72 -21.45 -21.53
CA GLU A 98 -7.11 -20.96 -20.29
C GLU A 98 -8.03 -21.18 -19.08
N LYS A 99 -9.03 -22.06 -19.23
CA LYS A 99 -10.01 -22.42 -18.20
C LYS A 99 -9.41 -23.01 -16.93
N ASP A 100 -8.13 -23.35 -16.91
CA ASP A 100 -7.45 -23.91 -15.74
C ASP A 100 -6.50 -22.92 -15.06
N TYR A 101 -6.34 -21.72 -15.62
CA TYR A 101 -5.49 -20.68 -15.05
C TYR A 101 -6.15 -20.02 -13.85
N SER A 102 -5.34 -19.67 -12.86
CA SER A 102 -5.73 -18.78 -11.77
C SER A 102 -5.47 -17.34 -12.17
N PHE A 103 -6.49 -16.47 -12.13
CA PHE A 103 -6.32 -15.07 -12.53
C PHE A 103 -7.36 -14.12 -11.94
N ILE A 104 -7.05 -12.83 -12.04
CA ILE A 104 -7.98 -11.72 -11.87
C ILE A 104 -7.93 -10.82 -13.12
N LYS A 105 -9.10 -10.46 -13.63
CA LYS A 105 -9.27 -9.38 -14.59
C LYS A 105 -9.78 -8.15 -13.87
N ILE A 106 -9.14 -7.00 -14.09
CA ILE A 106 -9.49 -5.71 -13.53
C ILE A 106 -9.94 -4.84 -14.69
N PHE A 107 -11.21 -4.43 -14.68
CA PHE A 107 -11.79 -3.59 -15.72
C PHE A 107 -11.83 -2.14 -15.26
N ASN A 108 -11.39 -1.22 -16.13
CA ASN A 108 -11.43 0.23 -15.95
C ASN A 108 -10.95 0.67 -14.56
N CYS A 109 -9.72 0.28 -14.23
CA CYS A 109 -9.06 0.67 -12.98
C CYS A 109 -9.84 0.33 -11.69
N GLY A 110 -10.64 -0.74 -11.72
CA GLY A 110 -11.30 -1.31 -10.54
C GLY A 110 -12.81 -1.18 -10.51
N GLU A 111 -13.45 -0.71 -11.59
CA GLU A 111 -14.92 -0.68 -11.70
C GLU A 111 -15.56 -2.06 -11.61
N ARG A 112 -14.88 -3.07 -12.20
CA ARG A 112 -15.36 -4.46 -12.19
C ARG A 112 -14.18 -5.41 -12.12
N PHE A 113 -14.42 -6.54 -11.46
CA PHE A 113 -13.44 -7.62 -11.34
C PHE A 113 -14.04 -8.94 -11.82
N LEU A 114 -13.21 -9.79 -12.43
CA LEU A 114 -13.52 -11.20 -12.68
C LEU A 114 -12.38 -12.02 -12.09
N VAL A 115 -12.71 -12.85 -11.10
CA VAL A 115 -11.74 -13.71 -10.40
C VAL A 115 -12.01 -15.16 -10.76
N HIS A 116 -10.96 -15.91 -11.11
CA HIS A 116 -11.09 -17.28 -11.58
C HIS A 116 -10.04 -18.21 -10.93
N LYS A 117 -10.51 -19.36 -10.43
CA LYS A 117 -9.72 -20.47 -9.86
C LYS A 117 -8.62 -20.06 -8.87
N THR A 118 -8.93 -19.18 -7.91
CA THR A 118 -8.00 -18.78 -6.84
C THR A 118 -7.58 -19.97 -5.97
N ARG A 119 -6.28 -20.04 -5.63
CA ARG A 119 -5.68 -21.11 -4.82
C ARG A 119 -4.83 -20.55 -3.69
N GLY A 120 -5.23 -20.87 -2.47
CA GLY A 120 -4.48 -20.57 -1.24
C GLY A 120 -4.53 -19.10 -0.82
N ASN A 121 -3.98 -18.83 0.36
CA ASN A 121 -4.10 -17.53 1.04
C ASN A 121 -3.45 -16.36 0.27
N ILE A 122 -2.27 -16.58 -0.31
CA ILE A 122 -1.52 -15.51 -1.00
C ILE A 122 -2.32 -14.91 -2.16
N GLN A 123 -2.90 -15.74 -3.03
CA GLN A 123 -3.71 -15.25 -4.16
C GLN A 123 -4.96 -14.52 -3.67
N SER A 124 -5.63 -15.02 -2.63
CA SER A 124 -6.77 -14.33 -2.02
C SER A 124 -6.40 -12.95 -1.45
N ARG A 125 -5.23 -12.82 -0.82
CA ARG A 125 -4.73 -11.51 -0.32
C ARG A 125 -4.36 -10.57 -1.47
N VAL A 126 -3.79 -11.09 -2.56
CA VAL A 126 -3.53 -10.29 -3.78
C VAL A 126 -4.83 -9.77 -4.37
N ILE A 127 -5.85 -10.62 -4.51
CA ILE A 127 -7.19 -10.21 -4.99
C ILE A 127 -7.78 -9.14 -4.06
N TYR A 128 -7.79 -9.38 -2.75
CA TYR A 128 -8.29 -8.41 -1.78
C TYR A 128 -7.56 -7.07 -1.91
N PHE A 129 -6.24 -7.08 -2.03
CA PHE A 129 -5.45 -5.86 -2.21
C PHE A 129 -5.84 -5.14 -3.50
N LEU A 130 -5.86 -5.84 -4.64
CA LEU A 130 -6.20 -5.27 -5.96
C LEU A 130 -7.63 -4.73 -6.03
N MET A 131 -8.57 -5.28 -5.26
CA MET A 131 -9.94 -4.79 -5.18
C MET A 131 -10.08 -3.50 -4.34
N ASN A 132 -9.07 -3.15 -3.55
CA ASN A 132 -9.11 -1.99 -2.64
C ASN A 132 -8.11 -0.88 -3.02
N ILE A 133 -7.29 -1.07 -4.07
CA ILE A 133 -6.47 0.02 -4.61
C ILE A 133 -7.32 0.94 -5.48
N HIS A 134 -6.92 2.21 -5.52
CA HIS A 134 -7.44 3.21 -6.44
C HIS A 134 -6.23 3.78 -7.19
N VAL A 135 -6.42 4.17 -8.45
CA VAL A 135 -5.36 4.77 -9.26
C VAL A 135 -5.45 6.30 -9.31
N LEU A 136 -6.60 6.86 -8.90
CA LEU A 136 -6.79 8.30 -8.90
C LEU A 136 -5.82 8.98 -7.92
N PRO A 137 -5.17 10.09 -8.30
CA PRO A 137 -4.30 10.84 -7.41
C PRO A 137 -5.01 11.23 -6.11
N ARG A 138 -4.36 10.98 -4.98
CA ARG A 138 -4.80 11.47 -3.67
C ARG A 138 -3.60 11.74 -2.76
N THR A 139 -3.81 12.58 -1.77
CA THR A 139 -2.79 12.91 -0.77
C THR A 139 -3.14 12.24 0.56
N ILE A 140 -2.15 11.57 1.17
CA ILE A 140 -2.27 11.01 2.52
C ILE A 140 -1.34 11.81 3.43
N TYR A 141 -1.92 12.51 4.41
CA TYR A 141 -1.16 13.23 5.43
C TYR A 141 -0.94 12.33 6.64
N LEU A 142 0.31 12.18 7.07
CA LEU A 142 0.65 11.42 8.27
C LEU A 142 1.34 12.33 9.27
N THR A 143 0.80 12.37 10.48
CA THR A 143 1.44 13.01 11.61
C THR A 143 1.20 12.22 12.89
N ARG A 144 2.07 12.43 13.88
CA ARG A 144 1.84 11.96 15.25
C ARG A 144 0.84 12.89 15.94
N HIS A 145 0.36 12.47 17.11
CA HIS A 145 -0.24 13.39 18.04
C HIS A 145 0.74 14.52 18.42
N GLY A 146 0.21 15.68 18.81
CA GLY A 146 0.99 16.71 19.49
C GLY A 146 1.70 16.15 20.72
N GLU A 147 2.76 16.81 21.18
CA GLU A 147 3.50 16.37 22.36
C GLU A 147 2.56 16.11 23.55
N SER A 148 2.71 14.97 24.22
CA SER A 148 1.94 14.62 25.41
C SER A 148 2.75 14.81 26.69
N GLU A 149 2.07 14.90 27.83
CA GLU A 149 2.72 14.96 29.15
C GLU A 149 3.70 13.79 29.39
N LYS A 150 3.36 12.59 28.87
CA LYS A 150 4.28 11.45 28.94
C LYS A 150 5.50 11.61 28.04
N ASN A 151 5.40 12.31 26.91
CA ASN A 151 6.59 12.59 26.09
C ASN A 151 7.55 13.55 26.79
N VAL A 152 7.01 14.59 27.45
CA VAL A 152 7.82 15.51 28.27
C VAL A 152 8.57 14.73 29.35
N GLN A 153 7.91 13.75 29.97
CA GLN A 153 8.52 12.85 30.97
C GLN A 153 9.37 11.71 30.37
N GLN A 154 9.47 11.62 29.04
CA GLN A 154 10.14 10.53 28.31
C GLN A 154 9.63 9.12 28.67
N ARG A 155 8.35 9.01 29.01
CA ARG A 155 7.68 7.75 29.36
C ARG A 155 7.05 7.11 28.13
N ILE A 156 7.19 5.79 28.03
CA ILE A 156 6.68 4.99 26.92
C ILE A 156 5.21 4.64 27.15
N GLY A 157 4.43 4.62 26.07
CA GLY A 157 3.05 4.17 26.08
C GLY A 157 2.08 5.04 26.87
N GLY A 158 0.96 4.45 27.29
CA GLY A 158 -0.10 5.10 28.04
C GLY A 158 -1.09 5.93 27.24
N ASN A 159 -1.88 6.71 27.99
CA ASN A 159 -2.97 7.52 27.49
C ASN A 159 -2.97 8.86 28.23
N ALA A 160 -2.03 9.74 27.88
CA ALA A 160 -1.83 11.02 28.56
C ALA A 160 -2.41 12.16 27.71
N PRO A 161 -2.86 13.25 28.34
CA PRO A 161 -3.27 14.44 27.61
C PRO A 161 -2.08 15.11 26.90
N LEU A 162 -2.40 16.05 26.02
CA LEU A 162 -1.41 16.92 25.38
C LEU A 162 -0.71 17.83 26.39
N SER A 163 0.59 18.05 26.19
CA SER A 163 1.34 19.13 26.83
C SER A 163 0.90 20.49 26.27
N GLU A 164 1.37 21.57 26.88
CA GLU A 164 1.09 22.91 26.35
C GLU A 164 1.63 23.10 24.92
N ALA A 165 2.84 22.61 24.65
CA ALA A 165 3.39 22.60 23.29
C ALA A 165 2.57 21.70 22.35
N GLY A 166 2.05 20.57 22.84
CA GLY A 166 1.16 19.71 22.08
C GLY A 166 -0.17 20.37 21.68
N LYS A 167 -0.74 21.22 22.54
CA LYS A 167 -1.94 22.01 22.21
C LYS A 167 -1.64 23.05 21.15
N VAL A 168 -0.51 23.76 21.26
CA VAL A 168 -0.06 24.71 20.22
C VAL A 168 0.12 24.00 18.88
N TYR A 169 0.71 22.80 18.89
CA TYR A 169 0.83 21.98 17.68
C TYR A 169 -0.55 21.60 17.10
N ALA A 170 -1.51 21.20 17.93
CA ALA A 170 -2.86 20.84 17.49
C ALA A 170 -3.58 22.03 16.83
N GLU A 171 -3.38 23.24 17.35
CA GLU A 171 -3.90 24.47 16.75
C GLU A 171 -3.27 24.76 15.39
N ALA A 172 -1.95 24.72 15.31
CA ALA A 172 -1.23 24.93 14.06
C ALA A 172 -1.58 23.87 13.00
N LEU A 173 -1.80 22.61 13.41
CA LEU A 173 -2.25 21.55 12.51
C LEU A 173 -3.66 21.82 11.98
N ALA A 174 -4.58 22.28 12.83
CA ALA A 174 -5.93 22.62 12.40
C ALA A 174 -5.93 23.77 11.40
N GLU A 175 -5.17 24.83 11.68
CA GLU A 175 -4.99 25.96 10.76
C GLU A 175 -4.35 25.53 9.43
N TYR A 176 -3.31 24.70 9.48
CA TYR A 176 -2.68 24.15 8.29
C TYR A 176 -3.69 23.40 7.41
N ILE A 177 -4.45 22.47 8.00
CA ILE A 177 -5.44 21.67 7.28
C ILE A 177 -6.58 22.53 6.70
N GLU A 178 -7.03 23.54 7.43
CA GLU A 178 -8.03 24.49 6.94
C GLU A 178 -7.51 25.27 5.71
N ASN A 179 -6.24 25.68 5.73
CA ASN A 179 -5.61 26.39 4.63
C ASN A 179 -5.39 25.53 3.37
N GLU A 180 -5.28 24.21 3.52
CA GLU A 180 -5.19 23.26 2.40
C GLU A 180 -6.52 23.14 1.62
N LYS A 181 -7.64 23.62 2.18
CA LYS A 181 -8.97 23.64 1.54
C LYS A 181 -9.41 22.29 0.96
N LEU A 182 -9.18 21.23 1.72
CA LEU A 182 -9.48 19.85 1.32
C LEU A 182 -10.99 19.58 1.38
N SER A 183 -11.62 19.27 0.25
CA SER A 183 -13.08 19.04 0.15
C SER A 183 -13.55 17.76 0.83
N ASP A 184 -12.75 16.69 0.76
CA ASP A 184 -13.15 15.32 1.12
C ASP A 184 -12.21 14.70 2.17
N LEU A 185 -11.70 15.53 3.09
CA LEU A 185 -10.81 15.07 4.15
C LEU A 185 -11.56 14.16 5.13
N ILE A 186 -11.00 12.97 5.38
CA ILE A 186 -11.37 12.10 6.50
C ILE A 186 -10.17 12.02 7.44
N VAL A 187 -10.41 12.25 8.74
CA VAL A 187 -9.37 12.24 9.76
C VAL A 187 -9.45 10.95 10.57
N TRP A 188 -8.37 10.18 10.56
CA TRP A 188 -8.24 8.98 11.39
C TRP A 188 -7.37 9.27 12.61
N THR A 189 -7.84 8.80 13.76
CA THR A 189 -7.10 8.88 15.03
C THR A 189 -7.00 7.49 15.65
N SER A 190 -6.06 7.32 16.58
CA SER A 190 -6.10 6.18 17.49
C SER A 190 -7.20 6.36 18.53
N GLN A 191 -7.40 5.38 19.41
CA GLN A 191 -8.27 5.53 20.58
C GLN A 191 -7.58 6.23 21.77
N ARG A 192 -6.36 6.74 21.57
CA ARG A 192 -5.61 7.45 22.61
C ARG A 192 -6.01 8.92 22.67
N GLN A 193 -6.12 9.44 23.90
CA GLN A 193 -6.52 10.80 24.20
C GLN A 193 -5.67 11.82 23.44
N GLN A 194 -4.34 11.66 23.44
CA GLN A 194 -3.46 12.59 22.74
C GLN A 194 -3.75 12.70 21.23
N THR A 195 -4.14 11.62 20.53
CA THR A 195 -4.50 11.71 19.11
C THR A 195 -5.87 12.35 18.90
N ILE A 196 -6.81 12.09 19.80
CA ILE A 196 -8.16 12.66 19.76
C ILE A 196 -8.09 14.18 19.99
N ASP A 197 -7.35 14.60 21.02
CA ASP A 197 -7.16 16.01 21.37
C ASP A 197 -6.43 16.77 20.25
N THR A 198 -5.45 16.13 19.59
CA THR A 198 -4.74 16.74 18.46
C THR A 198 -5.66 17.03 17.28
N ALA A 199 -6.60 16.13 16.99
CA ALA A 199 -7.53 16.27 15.88
C ALA A 199 -8.77 17.12 16.22
N ALA A 200 -8.97 17.51 17.48
CA ALA A 200 -10.23 18.07 17.98
C ALA A 200 -10.69 19.31 17.20
N LYS A 201 -9.74 20.17 16.79
CA LYS A 201 -10.01 21.44 16.09
C LYS A 201 -10.07 21.30 14.55
N ILE A 202 -9.77 20.14 13.98
CA ILE A 202 -9.86 19.92 12.53
C ILE A 202 -11.33 19.75 12.13
N TYR A 203 -11.86 20.59 11.26
CA TYR A 203 -13.26 20.48 10.81
C TYR A 203 -13.42 19.47 9.66
N ALA A 204 -13.48 18.19 10.03
CA ALA A 204 -13.70 17.06 9.12
C ALA A 204 -14.34 15.88 9.88
N PRO A 205 -14.99 14.92 9.19
CA PRO A 205 -15.36 13.62 9.76
C PRO A 205 -14.15 12.94 10.41
N LYS A 206 -14.34 12.41 11.62
CA LYS A 206 -13.29 11.76 12.40
C LYS A 206 -13.67 10.33 12.73
N GLU A 207 -12.72 9.42 12.56
CA GLU A 207 -12.88 8.01 12.92
C GLU A 207 -11.76 7.57 13.85
N GLN A 208 -12.12 6.78 14.87
CA GLN A 208 -11.17 6.25 15.84
C GLN A 208 -10.90 4.78 15.55
N TRP A 209 -9.62 4.45 15.36
CA TRP A 209 -9.18 3.12 15.00
C TRP A 209 -8.28 2.55 16.09
N LYS A 210 -8.74 1.47 16.75
CA LYS A 210 -7.92 0.76 17.75
C LYS A 210 -6.58 0.28 17.18
N ALA A 211 -6.57 -0.09 15.89
CA ALA A 211 -5.37 -0.53 15.18
C ALA A 211 -4.31 0.57 15.01
N LEU A 212 -4.67 1.85 15.19
CA LEU A 212 -3.73 2.98 15.17
C LEU A 212 -3.18 3.32 16.56
N ASN A 213 -3.53 2.57 17.60
CA ASN A 213 -2.94 2.76 18.92
C ASN A 213 -1.41 2.56 18.84
N GLY A 214 -0.67 3.34 19.63
CA GLY A 214 0.76 3.11 19.78
C GLY A 214 1.06 1.70 20.28
N ILE A 215 2.23 1.18 19.87
CA ILE A 215 2.71 -0.16 20.23
C ILE A 215 2.57 -0.41 21.73
N ASN A 216 2.03 -1.56 22.09
CA ASN A 216 1.87 -1.96 23.48
C ASN A 216 3.22 -2.37 24.08
N ALA A 217 3.73 -1.59 25.03
CA ALA A 217 5.01 -1.85 25.68
C ALA A 217 4.91 -2.89 26.83
N GLY A 218 3.74 -3.50 27.05
CA GLY A 218 3.53 -4.55 28.04
C GLY A 218 3.92 -4.10 29.45
N ILE A 219 4.79 -4.86 30.10
CA ILE A 219 5.27 -4.52 31.46
C ILE A 219 6.11 -3.24 31.53
N PHE A 220 6.50 -2.64 30.39
CA PHE A 220 7.25 -1.38 30.34
C PHE A 220 6.37 -0.14 30.12
N GLU A 221 5.04 -0.32 30.05
CA GLU A 221 4.09 0.79 29.97
C GLU A 221 4.30 1.79 31.12
N GLY A 222 4.47 3.07 30.76
CA GLY A 222 4.71 4.15 31.70
C GLY A 222 6.16 4.27 32.18
N LEU A 223 7.08 3.39 31.82
CA LEU A 223 8.50 3.53 32.17
C LEU A 223 9.22 4.47 31.20
N THR A 224 10.30 5.08 31.67
CA THR A 224 11.31 5.72 30.81
C THR A 224 12.27 4.67 30.27
N TYR A 225 12.93 4.96 29.14
CA TYR A 225 13.96 4.07 28.61
C TYR A 225 15.11 3.81 29.60
N ARG A 226 15.43 4.81 30.44
CA ARG A 226 16.43 4.66 31.52
C ARG A 226 15.98 3.67 32.58
N GLU A 227 14.74 3.80 33.06
CA GLU A 227 14.16 2.84 34.02
C GLU A 227 14.11 1.42 33.44
N VAL A 228 13.83 1.28 32.14
CA VAL A 228 13.87 -0.03 31.46
C VAL A 228 15.29 -0.59 31.41
N ALA A 229 16.29 0.21 31.04
CA ALA A 229 17.68 -0.22 30.99
C ALA A 229 18.23 -0.63 32.37
N GLU A 230 17.86 0.11 33.42
CA GLU A 230 18.29 -0.17 34.80
C GLU A 230 17.60 -1.41 35.38
N ARG A 231 16.30 -1.60 35.11
CA ARG A 231 15.50 -2.70 35.70
C ARG A 231 15.50 -3.98 34.87
N TYR A 232 15.64 -3.87 33.55
CA TYR A 232 15.55 -4.96 32.59
C TYR A 232 16.67 -4.87 31.53
N PRO A 233 17.95 -4.93 31.94
CA PRO A 233 19.09 -4.71 31.04
C PRO A 233 19.15 -5.73 29.88
N GLU A 234 18.75 -6.98 30.14
CA GLU A 234 18.72 -8.02 29.11
C GLU A 234 17.67 -7.75 28.03
N GLU A 235 16.47 -7.32 28.43
CA GLU A 235 15.37 -6.96 27.52
C GLU A 235 15.71 -5.70 26.71
N PHE A 236 16.32 -4.69 27.37
CA PHE A 236 16.80 -3.49 26.70
C PHE A 236 17.81 -3.84 25.60
N ALA A 237 18.81 -4.68 25.91
CA ALA A 237 19.79 -5.14 24.94
C ALA A 237 19.19 -6.06 23.86
N ALA A 238 18.21 -6.91 24.19
CA ALA A 238 17.52 -7.77 23.23
C ALA A 238 16.75 -6.95 22.19
N ARG A 239 16.07 -5.89 22.65
CA ARG A 239 15.39 -4.95 21.77
C ARG A 239 16.34 -4.21 20.85
N ASP A 240 17.50 -3.78 21.35
CA ASP A 240 18.51 -3.11 20.52
C ASP A 240 19.10 -4.04 19.45
N ARG A 241 19.28 -5.33 19.76
CA ARG A 241 19.76 -6.33 18.78
C ARG A 241 18.77 -6.62 17.67
N SER A 242 17.46 -6.62 17.95
CA SER A 242 16.44 -7.01 16.97
C SER A 242 15.14 -6.24 17.13
N LYS A 243 15.20 -4.92 16.99
CA LYS A 243 14.08 -4.01 17.27
C LYS A 243 12.79 -4.31 16.50
N TYR A 244 12.90 -4.92 15.32
CA TYR A 244 11.74 -5.28 14.49
C TYR A 244 11.04 -6.56 14.97
N TYR A 245 11.80 -7.58 15.39
CA TYR A 245 11.25 -8.89 15.80
C TYR A 245 11.08 -9.03 17.30
N TYR A 246 11.72 -8.16 18.08
CA TYR A 246 11.59 -8.12 19.53
C TYR A 246 10.15 -7.79 19.91
N ARG A 247 9.59 -8.62 20.79
CA ARG A 247 8.27 -8.44 21.39
C ARG A 247 8.42 -8.05 22.84
N TYR A 248 7.76 -6.97 23.27
CA TYR A 248 7.75 -6.61 24.68
C TYR A 248 7.10 -7.71 25.53
N PRO A 249 7.60 -8.01 26.74
CA PRO A 249 6.94 -8.96 27.62
C PRO A 249 5.52 -8.49 27.97
N GLY A 250 4.51 -9.27 27.58
CA GLY A 250 3.10 -8.91 27.72
C GLY A 250 2.61 -7.82 26.75
N GLY A 251 3.39 -7.50 25.72
CA GLY A 251 3.11 -6.49 24.72
C GLY A 251 3.21 -7.02 23.28
N GLU A 252 3.54 -6.12 22.35
CA GLU A 252 3.68 -6.38 20.91
C GLU A 252 5.13 -6.55 20.47
#